data_AF-G7LDP2-F1
#
_entry.id   AF-G7LDP2-F1
#
_cell.length_a   1.000
_cell.length_b   1.000
_cell.length_c   1.000
_cell.angle_alpha   90.00
_cell.angle_beta   90.00
_cell.angle_gamma   90.00
#
_symmetry.space_group_name_H-M   'P 1'
#
loop_
_entity.id
_entity.type
_entity.pdbx_description
1 polymer ?
#
loop_
_entity_poly.entity_id
_entity_poly.type
_entity_poly.pdbx_seq_one_letter_code
_entity_poly.pdbx_strand_id
1 'polypeptide(L)' 'MTEIRKFFYMLIHVFFLFIVRKYGSECISDTDCNVLYPMYINRRLRCIQGICHTTTARRR' A
#
# COMPACT_ATOMS: atom_id res chain seq x y z
N MET A 1 -27.66 -24.49 -7.81
CA MET A 1 -27.74 -23.03 -7.46
C MET A 1 -26.87 -22.64 -6.26
N THR A 2 -26.72 -23.51 -5.25
CA THR A 2 -25.98 -23.22 -4.01
C THR A 2 -24.46 -23.07 -4.20
N GLU A 3 -23.87 -23.78 -5.16
CA GLU A 3 -22.43 -23.72 -5.47
C GLU A 3 -22.02 -22.39 -6.09
N ILE A 4 -22.85 -21.84 -6.98
CA ILE A 4 -22.62 -20.53 -7.61
C ILE A 4 -22.59 -19.44 -6.52
N ARG A 5 -23.50 -19.49 -5.53
CA ARG A 5 -23.49 -18.55 -4.41
C ARG A 5 -22.18 -18.62 -3.62
N LYS A 6 -21.67 -19.82 -3.31
CA LYS A 6 -20.36 -19.97 -2.63
C LYS A 6 -19.20 -19.37 -3.43
N PHE A 7 -19.22 -19.52 -4.75
CA PHE A 7 -18.19 -18.96 -5.63
C PHE A 7 -18.17 -17.42 -5.60
N PHE A 8 -19.35 -16.79 -5.59
CA PHE A 8 -19.47 -15.34 -5.44
C PHE A 8 -18.97 -14.83 -4.09
N TYR A 9 -19.26 -15.53 -2.99
CA TYR A 9 -18.75 -15.15 -1.66
C TYR A 9 -17.23 -15.24 -1.55
N MET A 10 -16.61 -16.27 -2.15
CA MET A 10 -15.15 -16.40 -2.23
C MET A 10 -14.53 -15.22 -3.01
N LEU A 11 -15.08 -14.89 -4.18
CA LEU A 11 -14.61 -13.75 -4.98
C LEU A 11 -14.76 -12.41 -4.26
N ILE A 12 -15.88 -12.19 -3.56
CA ILE A 12 -16.11 -10.98 -2.77
C ILE A 12 -15.08 -10.84 -1.65
N HIS A 13 -14.73 -11.93 -0.94
CA HIS A 13 -13.69 -11.90 0.09
C HIS A 13 -12.30 -11.56 -0.47
N VAL A 14 -11.94 -12.16 -1.61
CA VAL A 14 -10.66 -11.86 -2.28
C VAL A 14 -10.62 -10.41 -2.75
N PHE A 15 -11.73 -9.90 -3.31
CA PHE A 15 -11.85 -8.51 -3.74
C PHE A 15 -11.77 -7.53 -2.57
N PHE A 16 -12.41 -7.84 -1.43
CA PHE A 16 -12.32 -7.01 -0.23
C PHE A 16 -10.90 -6.97 0.32
N LEU A 17 -10.19 -8.11 0.37
CA LEU A 17 -8.78 -8.16 0.76
C LEU A 17 -7.89 -7.34 -0.18
N PHE A 18 -8.20 -7.34 -1.48
CA PHE A 18 -7.47 -6.57 -2.48
C PHE A 18 -7.73 -5.06 -2.35
N ILE A 19 -8.99 -4.65 -2.16
CA ILE A 19 -9.38 -3.25 -1.95
C ILE A 19 -8.79 -2.70 -0.65
N VAL A 20 -8.85 -3.44 0.45
CA VAL A 20 -8.29 -2.99 1.74
C VAL A 20 -6.78 -2.74 1.62
N ARG A 21 -6.04 -3.58 0.87
CA ARG A 21 -4.63 -3.32 0.58
C ARG A 21 -4.41 -2.06 -0.26
N LYS A 22 -5.26 -1.82 -1.25
CA LYS A 22 -5.07 -0.72 -2.21
C LYS A 22 -5.48 0.64 -1.67
N TYR A 23 -6.54 0.70 -0.85
CA TYR A 23 -7.03 1.96 -0.27
C TYR A 23 -6.36 2.35 1.05
N GLY A 24 -5.66 1.42 1.71
CA GLY A 24 -4.84 1.73 2.88
C GLY A 24 -3.42 2.20 2.56
N SER A 25 -3.00 2.15 1.30
CA SER A 25 -1.60 2.34 0.90
C SER A 25 -1.43 3.56 -0.02
N GLU A 26 -0.80 4.61 0.49
CA GLU A 26 -0.31 5.79 -0.25
C GLU A 26 0.85 5.47 -1.23
N CYS A 27 1.54 4.34 -1.06
CA CYS A 27 2.66 3.95 -1.91
C CYS A 27 2.73 2.43 -2.14
N ILE A 28 3.35 2.02 -3.26
CA ILE A 28 3.63 0.60 -3.57
C ILE A 28 5.14 0.32 -3.53
N SER A 29 5.95 1.35 -3.81
CA SER A 29 7.41 1.27 -3.88
C SER A 29 8.03 2.55 -3.33
N ASP A 30 9.30 2.51 -2.95
CA ASP A 30 10.05 3.68 -2.46
C ASP A 30 10.06 4.82 -3.49
N THR A 31 10.02 4.48 -4.77
CA THR A 31 9.98 5.44 -5.88
C THR A 31 8.69 6.24 -5.89
N ASP A 32 7.55 5.63 -5.55
CA ASP A 32 6.24 6.31 -5.45
C ASP A 32 6.31 7.45 -4.44
N CYS A 33 6.96 7.22 -3.29
CA CYS A 33 7.09 8.22 -2.25
C CYS A 33 7.87 9.47 -2.70
N ASN A 34 8.89 9.30 -3.52
CA ASN A 34 9.66 10.44 -4.06
C ASN A 34 8.82 11.29 -5.02
N VAL A 35 7.84 10.68 -5.70
CA VAL A 35 6.91 11.37 -6.60
C VAL A 35 5.80 12.07 -5.80
N LEU A 36 5.24 11.42 -4.78
CA LEU A 36 4.20 12.00 -3.92
C LEU A 36 4.73 13.17 -3.07
N TYR A 37 5.97 13.09 -2.60
CA TYR A 37 6.55 14.04 -1.65
C TYR A 37 7.85 14.67 -2.18
N PRO A 38 7.79 15.46 -3.26
CA PRO A 38 8.99 16.04 -3.90
C PRO A 38 9.72 17.04 -2.98
N MET A 39 9.04 17.62 -1.98
CA MET A 39 9.65 18.52 -0.99
C MET A 39 10.69 17.83 -0.09
N TYR A 40 10.70 16.50 -0.05
CA TYR A 40 11.61 15.71 0.79
C TYR A 40 12.78 15.10 -0.01
N ILE A 41 13.14 15.67 -1.17
CA ILE A 41 14.22 15.19 -2.07
C ILE A 41 15.56 14.88 -1.36
N ASN A 42 15.88 15.62 -0.28
CA ASN A 42 17.10 15.42 0.51
C ASN A 42 16.97 14.36 1.60
N ARG A 43 15.80 13.74 1.77
CA ARG A 43 15.54 12.66 2.72
C ARG A 43 15.15 11.39 1.96
N ARG A 44 15.70 10.25 2.36
CA ARG A 44 15.22 8.96 1.83
C ARG A 44 13.83 8.67 2.40
N LEU A 45 12.83 8.70 1.53
CA LEU A 45 11.51 8.16 1.81
C LEU A 45 11.51 6.66 1.51
N ARG A 46 10.84 5.87 2.35
CA ARG A 46 10.58 4.46 2.09
C ARG A 46 9.09 4.18 2.17
N CYS A 47 8.65 3.30 1.30
CA CYS A 47 7.31 2.75 1.36
C CYS A 47 7.29 1.55 2.31
N ILE A 48 6.62 1.70 3.45
CA ILE A 48 6.48 0.64 4.45
C ILE A 48 4.99 0.42 4.69
N GLN A 49 4.53 -0.81 4.46
CA GLN A 49 3.12 -1.20 4.61
C GLN A 49 2.16 -0.29 3.83
N GLY A 50 2.65 0.27 2.71
CA GLY A 50 1.86 1.17 1.90
C GLY A 50 1.92 2.64 2.29
N ILE A 51 2.68 3.02 3.31
CA ILE A 51 2.78 4.42 3.75
C ILE A 51 4.21 4.92 3.55
N CYS A 52 4.35 6.17 3.15
CA CYS A 52 5.66 6.79 2.96
C CYS A 52 6.24 7.26 4.29
N HIS A 53 7.30 6.60 4.75
CA HIS A 53 8.04 6.98 5.95
C HIS A 53 9.34 7.69 5.60
N THR A 54 9.61 8.81 6.28
CA THR A 54 10.94 9.43 6.22
C THR A 54 11.93 8.58 7.01
N THR A 55 12.90 7.99 6.31
CA THR A 55 14.02 7.31 6.98
C THR A 55 15.09 8.36 7.26
N THR A 56 14.96 9.05 8.39
CA THR A 56 16.12 9.73 8.97
C THR A 56 17.13 8.64 9.31
N ALA A 57 18.27 8.64 8.61
CA ALA A 57 19.43 7.88 9.06
C ALA A 57 19.75 8.38 10.47
N ARG A 58 19.27 7.66 11.49
CA ARG A 58 19.59 7.89 12.89
C ARG A 58 21.08 7.59 13.02
N ARG A 59 21.93 8.62 12.82
CA ARG A 59 23.23 8.65 13.49
C ARG A 59 22.90 8.51 14.98
N ARG A 60 23.53 7.51 15.58
CA ARG A 60 23.46 7.18 17.01
C ARG A 60 23.38 8.42 17.89
#